data_AF-A0A099Y5T7-F1
#
_entry.id   AF-A0A099Y5T7-F1
#
_cell.length_a   1.000
_cell.length_b   1.000
_cell.length_c   1.000
_cell.angle_alpha   90.00
_cell.angle_beta   90.00
_cell.angle_gamma   90.00
#
_symmetry.space_group_name_H-M   'P 1'
#
loop_
_entity.id
_entity.type
_entity.pdbx_description
1 polymer ?
#
loop_
_entity_poly.entity_id
_entity_poly.type
_entity_poly.pdbx_seq_one_letter_code
_entity_poly.pdbx_strand_id
1 'polypeptide(L)'
;MLFLIDIFYNYHEQNLFSNYYTLFMSDTKNVIFDFKENSNISDWLVVDDVVMGGKSNGSFKINNHGYGEYSGLVSLENNGGFSSLRYRFKQLKIENFTNVVVRIKGDGNKYQFRIKDDFSNSYSYVYTFLTMNNEWQNIIIPLKEMYPAFRGRKLDMNNFSANKIHQIAFLIGNKIQQKFKLEIDIIYLQ
;
A
#
# COMPACT_ATOMS: atom_id res chain seq x y z
N MET A 1 43.24 -57.03 27.29
CA MET A 1 43.80 -55.75 26.79
C MET A 1 43.99 -55.90 25.29
N LEU A 2 43.46 -54.94 24.50
CA LEU A 2 43.50 -54.79 23.02
C LEU A 2 42.40 -55.48 22.18
N PHE A 3 41.28 -54.76 21.96
CA PHE A 3 40.67 -54.28 20.69
C PHE A 3 40.98 -55.04 19.37
N LEU A 4 40.08 -55.27 18.38
CA LEU A 4 38.87 -54.56 17.88
C LEU A 4 38.18 -55.40 16.77
N ILE A 5 36.88 -55.12 16.51
CA ILE A 5 36.14 -55.16 15.22
C ILE A 5 35.70 -56.54 14.64
N ASP A 6 34.39 -56.82 14.59
CA ASP A 6 33.62 -56.75 13.33
C ASP A 6 32.09 -56.95 13.49
N ILE A 7 31.39 -56.45 12.49
CA ILE A 7 29.97 -56.13 12.33
C ILE A 7 29.12 -57.40 12.15
N PHE A 8 27.93 -57.49 12.77
CA PHE A 8 26.62 -57.66 12.10
C PHE A 8 25.50 -58.26 12.99
N TYR A 9 24.30 -57.68 12.82
CA TYR A 9 22.97 -58.14 13.22
C TYR A 9 22.60 -58.13 14.71
N ASN A 10 21.81 -57.11 15.13
CA ASN A 10 20.40 -57.42 15.40
C ASN A 10 19.47 -56.20 15.38
N TYR A 11 18.27 -56.49 14.90
CA TYR A 11 17.10 -55.64 14.73
C TYR A 11 16.61 -55.01 16.04
N HIS A 12 16.15 -53.76 15.90
CA HIS A 12 15.06 -53.06 16.59
C HIS A 12 15.51 -51.74 17.22
N GLU A 13 15.15 -50.62 16.59
CA GLU A 13 14.39 -49.60 17.29
C GLU A 13 13.62 -48.71 16.30
N GLN A 14 12.37 -48.46 16.65
CA GLN A 14 11.42 -47.68 15.88
C GLN A 14 11.67 -46.18 16.07
N ASN A 15 11.18 -45.42 15.09
CA ASN A 15 10.78 -44.01 15.18
C ASN A 15 11.90 -42.99 15.41
N LEU A 16 12.09 -42.13 14.40
CA LEU A 16 11.74 -40.70 14.47
C LEU A 16 12.09 -40.07 13.12
N PHE A 17 11.30 -40.37 12.09
CA PHE A 17 11.23 -39.45 10.95
C PHE A 17 10.48 -38.21 11.45
N SER A 18 11.23 -37.20 11.88
CA SER A 18 10.70 -35.86 12.10
C SER A 18 10.19 -35.35 10.76
N ASN A 19 8.88 -35.44 10.56
CA ASN A 19 8.18 -34.73 9.50
C ASN A 19 8.33 -33.23 9.77
N TYR A 20 9.38 -32.62 9.23
CA TYR A 20 9.42 -31.19 9.04
C TYR A 20 8.41 -30.87 7.95
N TYR A 21 7.17 -30.62 8.34
CA TYR A 21 6.21 -29.94 7.49
C TYR A 21 6.71 -28.51 7.33
N THR A 22 7.60 -28.29 6.35
CA THR A 22 7.86 -26.96 5.83
C THR A 22 6.55 -26.49 5.20
N LEU A 23 5.77 -25.74 5.98
CA LEU A 23 4.60 -25.04 5.49
C LEU A 23 5.11 -24.02 4.47
N PHE A 24 5.11 -24.39 3.20
CA PHE A 24 5.23 -23.43 2.10
C PHE A 24 3.99 -22.56 2.16
N MET A 25 4.05 -21.49 2.97
CA MET A 25 3.14 -20.36 2.82
C MET A 25 3.41 -19.81 1.42
N SER A 26 2.51 -20.13 0.49
CA SER A 26 2.44 -19.43 -0.78
C SER A 26 2.22 -17.96 -0.45
N ASP A 27 3.23 -17.14 -0.72
CA ASP A 27 3.19 -15.68 -0.67
C ASP A 27 2.24 -15.20 -1.78
N THR A 28 0.94 -15.44 -1.58
CA THR A 28 -0.12 -15.16 -2.54
C THR A 28 -0.37 -13.66 -2.57
N LYS A 29 0.49 -12.94 -3.30
CA LYS A 29 0.29 -11.50 -3.54
C LYS A 29 -1.01 -11.30 -4.33
N ASN A 30 -2.01 -10.69 -3.71
CA ASN A 30 -3.25 -10.33 -4.38
C ASN A 30 -3.14 -8.90 -4.90
N VAL A 31 -2.95 -8.76 -6.20
CA VAL A 31 -2.69 -7.48 -6.86
C VAL A 31 -3.94 -6.62 -6.88
N ILE A 32 -3.84 -5.41 -6.31
CA ILE A 32 -4.85 -4.36 -6.44
C ILE A 32 -4.68 -3.63 -7.77
N PHE A 33 -3.44 -3.27 -8.12
CA PHE A 33 -3.11 -2.66 -9.40
C PHE A 33 -1.64 -2.90 -9.76
N ASP A 34 -1.36 -3.22 -11.02
CA ASP A 34 -0.03 -3.44 -11.60
C ASP A 34 0.12 -2.47 -12.79
N PHE A 35 1.00 -1.47 -12.65
CA PHE A 35 1.21 -0.45 -13.66
C PHE A 35 2.12 -0.98 -14.77
N LYS A 36 1.66 -0.83 -16.00
CA LYS A 36 2.35 -1.19 -17.24
C LYS A 36 2.09 -0.09 -18.26
N GLU A 37 2.88 -0.07 -19.34
CA GLU A 37 2.77 0.92 -20.43
C GLU A 37 1.35 1.08 -20.97
N ASN A 38 0.59 -0.02 -21.06
CA ASN A 38 -0.77 -0.04 -21.60
C ASN A 38 -1.87 -0.21 -20.53
N SER A 39 -1.56 0.00 -19.25
CA SER A 39 -2.55 -0.12 -18.17
C SER A 39 -3.68 0.90 -18.36
N ASN A 40 -4.93 0.44 -18.27
CA ASN A 40 -6.07 1.36 -18.24
C ASN A 40 -6.14 2.06 -16.89
N ILE A 41 -5.95 3.38 -16.90
CA ILE A 41 -6.00 4.24 -15.71
C ILE A 41 -7.28 5.10 -15.62
N SER A 42 -8.31 4.82 -16.41
CA SER A 42 -9.54 5.65 -16.46
C SER A 42 -10.27 5.74 -15.12
N ASP A 43 -10.12 4.73 -14.26
CA ASP A 43 -10.73 4.67 -12.92
C ASP A 43 -9.90 5.38 -11.84
N TRP A 44 -8.74 5.93 -12.22
CA TRP A 44 -7.92 6.79 -11.36
C TRP A 44 -8.31 8.26 -11.54
N LEU A 45 -8.54 8.95 -10.43
CA LEU A 45 -8.99 10.35 -10.42
C LEU A 45 -8.12 11.19 -9.50
N VAL A 46 -7.66 12.34 -10.01
CA VAL A 46 -7.07 13.39 -9.19
C VAL A 46 -8.17 14.28 -8.62
N VAL A 47 -8.10 14.55 -7.33
CA VAL A 47 -8.99 15.45 -6.59
C VAL A 47 -8.14 16.42 -5.80
N ASP A 48 -8.23 17.69 -6.17
CA ASP A 48 -7.50 18.80 -5.55
C ASP A 48 -8.44 19.69 -4.72
N ASP A 49 -7.88 20.75 -4.12
CA ASP A 49 -8.56 21.72 -3.25
C ASP A 49 -9.35 22.82 -4.00
N VAL A 50 -9.49 22.68 -5.32
CA VAL A 50 -10.05 23.71 -6.22
C VAL A 50 -11.52 24.08 -5.95
N VAL A 51 -12.32 23.19 -5.35
CA VAL A 51 -13.75 23.45 -5.06
C VAL A 51 -13.95 24.67 -4.16
N MET A 52 -13.02 24.92 -3.24
CA MET A 52 -13.06 26.09 -2.35
C MET A 52 -12.15 27.23 -2.85
N GLY A 53 -11.69 27.16 -4.10
CA GLY A 53 -10.79 28.14 -4.72
C GLY A 53 -9.30 27.85 -4.53
N GLY A 54 -8.93 26.73 -3.90
CA GLY A 54 -7.53 26.30 -3.79
C GLY A 54 -6.84 26.17 -5.14
N LYS A 55 -5.51 26.26 -5.14
CA LYS A 55 -4.69 26.27 -6.37
C LYS A 55 -3.69 25.11 -6.45
N SER A 56 -3.92 24.03 -5.71
CA SER A 56 -3.16 22.80 -5.94
C SER A 56 -3.53 22.23 -7.30
N ASN A 57 -2.56 21.61 -7.96
CA ASN A 57 -2.75 21.03 -9.30
C ASN A 57 -1.95 19.72 -9.37
N GLY A 58 -2.66 18.61 -9.21
CA GLY A 58 -2.15 17.27 -9.43
C GLY A 58 -2.46 16.75 -10.82
N SER A 59 -1.61 15.85 -11.30
CA SER A 59 -1.77 15.14 -12.56
C SER A 59 -1.42 13.67 -12.40
N PHE A 60 -2.06 12.82 -13.20
CA PHE A 60 -1.78 11.39 -13.20
C PHE A 60 -1.71 10.84 -14.62
N LYS A 61 -0.70 10.02 -14.89
CA LYS A 61 -0.48 9.35 -16.19
C LYS A 61 0.36 8.10 -16.01
N ILE A 62 0.41 7.27 -17.05
CA ILE A 62 1.50 6.29 -17.20
C ILE A 62 2.71 7.02 -17.80
N ASN A 63 3.89 6.84 -17.21
CA ASN A 63 5.13 7.41 -17.74
C ASN A 63 5.78 6.48 -18.78
N ASN A 64 6.86 6.95 -19.41
CA ASN A 64 7.56 6.22 -20.47
C ASN A 64 8.25 4.92 -20.01
N HIS A 65 8.25 4.63 -18.70
CA HIS A 65 8.78 3.38 -18.13
C HIS A 65 7.67 2.41 -17.69
N GLY A 66 6.40 2.75 -17.98
CA GLY A 66 5.25 1.93 -17.60
C GLY A 66 4.73 2.12 -16.18
N TYR A 67 5.26 3.09 -15.42
CA TYR A 67 4.83 3.36 -14.04
C TYR A 67 3.72 4.40 -13.97
N GLY A 68 2.86 4.30 -12.96
CA GLY A 68 1.91 5.38 -12.64
C GLY A 68 2.66 6.57 -12.05
N GLU A 69 2.65 7.72 -12.73
CA GLU A 69 3.28 8.96 -12.27
C GLU A 69 2.21 9.91 -11.74
N TYR A 70 2.18 10.09 -10.42
CA TYR A 70 1.37 11.09 -9.74
C TYR A 70 2.24 12.29 -9.39
N SER A 71 1.99 13.45 -9.99
CA SER A 71 2.86 14.62 -9.82
C SER A 71 2.11 15.93 -9.90
N GLY A 72 2.68 16.99 -9.32
CA GLY A 72 2.05 18.31 -9.34
C GLY A 72 2.65 19.30 -8.37
N LEU A 73 1.84 20.32 -8.03
CA LEU A 73 2.14 21.35 -7.05
C LEU A 73 1.02 21.39 -6.00
N VAL A 74 1.37 21.27 -4.73
CA VAL A 74 0.50 21.67 -3.62
C VAL A 74 0.69 23.17 -3.36
N SER A 75 -0.40 23.93 -3.34
CA SER A 75 -0.40 25.36 -3.02
C SER A 75 -1.21 25.62 -1.74
N LEU A 76 -0.77 26.59 -0.95
CA LEU A 76 -1.51 27.06 0.24
C LEU A 76 -2.40 28.27 -0.07
N GLU A 77 -2.40 28.75 -1.32
CA GLU A 77 -3.27 29.84 -1.75
C GLU A 77 -4.74 29.47 -1.57
N ASN A 78 -5.56 30.47 -1.21
CA ASN A 78 -7.02 30.33 -1.02
C ASN A 78 -7.41 29.23 -0.02
N ASN A 79 -6.63 29.05 1.04
CA ASN A 79 -6.82 27.99 2.05
C ASN A 79 -6.75 26.57 1.46
N GLY A 80 -6.04 26.41 0.35
CA GLY A 80 -5.69 25.10 -0.20
C GLY A 80 -4.67 24.36 0.66
N GLY A 81 -4.08 23.33 0.08
CA GLY A 81 -2.97 22.58 0.64
C GLY A 81 -3.07 21.09 0.46
N PHE A 82 -3.77 20.57 -0.57
CA PHE A 82 -3.69 19.15 -0.89
C PHE A 82 -3.92 18.80 -2.36
N SER A 83 -3.37 17.65 -2.74
CA SER A 83 -3.76 16.88 -3.92
C SER A 83 -4.01 15.43 -3.52
N SER A 84 -4.97 14.76 -4.17
CA SER A 84 -5.30 13.35 -3.89
C SER A 84 -5.51 12.56 -5.17
N LEU A 85 -4.77 11.47 -5.34
CA LEU A 85 -5.00 10.49 -6.38
C LEU A 85 -5.82 9.31 -5.84
N ARG A 86 -6.98 9.01 -6.42
CA ARG A 86 -7.93 8.01 -5.95
C ARG A 86 -8.16 6.94 -7.00
N TYR A 87 -8.15 5.68 -6.57
CA TYR A 87 -8.52 4.55 -7.41
C TYR A 87 -9.72 3.83 -6.80
N ARG A 88 -10.82 3.78 -7.56
CA ARG A 88 -12.04 3.06 -7.18
C ARG A 88 -12.12 1.78 -7.98
N PHE A 89 -12.53 0.70 -7.33
CA PHE A 89 -12.66 -0.60 -7.95
C PHE A 89 -13.83 -1.36 -7.33
N LYS A 90 -14.22 -2.47 -7.96
CA LYS A 90 -15.22 -3.37 -7.38
C LYS A 90 -14.69 -3.90 -6.04
N GLN A 91 -15.59 -4.08 -5.08
CA GLN A 91 -15.26 -4.58 -3.76
C GLN A 91 -14.25 -5.75 -3.78
N LEU A 92 -13.12 -5.55 -3.13
CA LEU A 92 -12.06 -6.55 -2.97
C LEU A 92 -12.11 -7.12 -1.56
N LYS A 93 -12.16 -8.45 -1.45
CA LYS A 93 -12.07 -9.20 -0.19
C LYS A 93 -10.63 -9.29 0.28
N ILE A 94 -10.39 -9.09 1.57
CA ILE A 94 -9.05 -8.98 2.14
C ILE A 94 -8.85 -9.77 3.44
N GLU A 95 -9.75 -10.70 3.79
CA GLU A 95 -9.75 -11.46 5.06
C GLU A 95 -8.42 -12.12 5.41
N ASN A 96 -7.66 -12.54 4.40
CA ASN A 96 -6.43 -13.31 4.55
C ASN A 96 -5.16 -12.46 4.50
N PHE A 97 -5.30 -11.13 4.41
CA PHE A 97 -4.17 -10.21 4.26
C PHE A 97 -4.09 -9.27 5.44
N THR A 98 -2.86 -8.95 5.83
CA THR A 98 -2.59 -8.08 6.99
C THR A 98 -2.02 -6.74 6.58
N ASN A 99 -1.48 -6.64 5.36
CA ASN A 99 -0.86 -5.43 4.84
C ASN A 99 -1.29 -5.15 3.40
N VAL A 100 -1.23 -3.86 3.04
CA VAL A 100 -1.06 -3.42 1.66
C VAL A 100 0.41 -3.11 1.46
N VAL A 101 0.99 -3.55 0.35
CA VAL A 101 2.32 -3.15 -0.07
C VAL A 101 2.23 -2.31 -1.33
N VAL A 102 2.95 -1.19 -1.32
CA VAL A 102 3.08 -0.30 -2.47
C VAL A 102 4.55 -0.20 -2.83
N ARG A 103 4.90 -0.59 -4.06
CA ARG A 103 6.24 -0.34 -4.60
C ARG A 103 6.25 1.00 -5.31
N ILE A 104 7.06 1.93 -4.80
CA ILE A 104 7.09 3.33 -5.26
C ILE A 104 8.50 3.86 -5.40
N LYS A 105 8.65 4.92 -6.20
CA LYS A 105 9.77 5.85 -6.19
C LYS A 105 9.26 7.22 -5.78
N GLY A 106 9.72 7.72 -4.64
CA GLY A 106 9.25 8.99 -4.09
C GLY A 106 10.20 10.15 -4.29
N ASP A 107 9.88 11.26 -3.63
CA ASP A 107 10.50 12.58 -3.78
C ASP A 107 10.97 13.17 -2.44
N GLY A 108 11.01 12.35 -1.38
CA GLY A 108 11.33 12.79 -0.03
C GLY A 108 10.14 13.36 0.76
N ASN A 109 8.97 13.52 0.13
CA ASN A 109 7.79 14.05 0.80
C ASN A 109 7.09 12.98 1.64
N LYS A 110 6.29 13.46 2.61
CA LYS A 110 5.36 12.65 3.41
C LYS A 110 4.01 12.56 2.70
N TYR A 111 3.54 11.34 2.50
CA TYR A 111 2.26 11.03 1.88
C TYR A 111 1.35 10.28 2.85
N GLN A 112 0.06 10.26 2.51
CA GLN A 112 -0.92 9.41 3.13
C GLN A 112 -1.38 8.36 2.13
N PHE A 113 -1.38 7.10 2.55
CA PHE A 113 -2.17 6.06 1.92
C PHE A 113 -3.54 6.01 2.60
N ARG A 114 -4.61 5.91 1.83
CA ARG A 114 -5.97 5.88 2.36
C ARG A 114 -6.76 4.73 1.78
N ILE A 115 -7.61 4.14 2.61
CA ILE A 115 -8.55 3.08 2.24
C ILE A 115 -9.97 3.52 2.58
N LYS A 116 -10.92 3.12 1.74
CA LYS A 116 -12.33 3.00 2.11
C LYS A 116 -12.76 1.55 2.05
N ASP A 117 -13.44 1.09 3.09
CA ASP A 117 -14.22 -0.15 3.17
C ASP A 117 -15.56 -0.05 2.43
N ASP A 118 -16.13 1.16 2.36
CA ASP A 118 -17.33 1.49 1.59
C ASP A 118 -17.17 2.88 0.94
N PHE A 119 -17.46 3.00 -0.36
CA PHE A 119 -17.30 4.27 -1.08
C PHE A 119 -18.23 5.38 -0.55
N SER A 120 -19.38 5.02 0.03
CA SER A 120 -20.39 5.94 0.58
C SER A 120 -19.96 6.59 1.89
N ASN A 121 -18.98 6.00 2.60
CA ASN A 121 -18.45 6.57 3.83
C ASN A 121 -17.84 7.95 3.57
N SER A 122 -18.12 8.91 4.43
CA SER A 122 -17.55 10.26 4.35
C SER A 122 -16.06 10.27 4.70
N TYR A 123 -15.61 9.32 5.53
CA TYR A 123 -14.26 9.18 6.04
C TYR A 123 -13.39 8.21 5.20
N SER A 124 -12.12 8.13 5.55
CA SER A 124 -11.20 7.08 5.06
C SER A 124 -10.31 6.64 6.20
N TYR A 125 -9.81 5.41 6.12
CA TYR A 125 -8.75 4.95 7.00
C TYR A 125 -7.41 5.38 6.42
N VAL A 126 -6.50 5.87 7.26
CA VAL A 126 -5.31 6.60 6.85
C VAL A 126 -4.08 5.95 7.45
N TYR A 127 -3.06 5.76 6.63
CA TYR A 127 -1.69 5.49 7.05
C TYR A 127 -0.79 6.55 6.46
N THR A 128 0.19 7.04 7.23
CA THR A 128 1.11 8.09 6.79
C THR A 128 2.51 7.52 6.66
N PHE A 129 3.17 7.77 5.53
CA PHE A 129 4.52 7.27 5.27
C PHE A 129 5.40 8.39 4.69
N LEU A 130 6.71 8.30 4.94
CA LEU A 130 7.73 9.14 4.32
C LEU A 130 8.33 8.38 3.15
N THR A 131 8.67 9.09 2.08
CA THR A 131 9.38 8.50 0.94
C THR A 131 10.86 8.84 0.98
N MET A 132 11.68 7.99 0.37
CA MET A 132 13.07 8.30 0.07
C MET A 132 13.14 9.03 -1.28
N ASN A 133 14.02 10.03 -1.36
CA ASN A 133 14.12 10.87 -2.53
C ASN A 133 14.75 10.11 -3.71
N ASN A 134 14.00 9.96 -4.80
CA ASN A 134 14.45 9.35 -6.05
C ASN A 134 14.92 7.88 -5.91
N GLU A 135 14.39 7.15 -4.93
CA GLU A 135 14.73 5.74 -4.66
C GLU A 135 13.50 4.85 -4.63
N TRP A 136 13.61 3.67 -5.24
CA TRP A 136 12.58 2.63 -5.21
C TRP A 136 12.53 1.96 -3.84
N GLN A 137 11.32 1.85 -3.28
CA GLN A 137 11.09 1.22 -1.98
C GLN A 137 9.72 0.55 -1.92
N ASN A 138 9.58 -0.39 -0.99
CA ASN A 138 8.29 -0.97 -0.64
C ASN A 138 7.77 -0.29 0.63
N ILE A 139 6.61 0.36 0.53
CA ILE A 139 5.89 0.84 1.70
C ILE A 139 4.95 -0.27 2.16
N ILE A 140 5.22 -0.82 3.35
CA ILE A 140 4.36 -1.80 4.00
C ILE A 140 3.37 -1.03 4.87
N ILE A 141 2.08 -1.22 4.62
CA ILE A 141 0.98 -0.53 5.30
C ILE A 141 0.20 -1.57 6.11
N PRO A 142 0.39 -1.63 7.44
CA PRO A 142 -0.37 -2.53 8.29
C PRO A 142 -1.83 -2.07 8.35
N LEU A 143 -2.75 -2.92 7.88
CA LEU A 143 -4.16 -2.58 7.79
C LEU A 143 -4.73 -2.18 9.15
N LYS A 144 -4.36 -2.90 10.22
CA LYS A 144 -4.83 -2.64 11.59
C LYS A 144 -4.34 -1.31 12.19
N GLU A 145 -3.31 -0.70 11.62
CA GLU A 145 -2.78 0.60 12.08
C GLU A 145 -3.46 1.79 11.39
N MET A 146 -4.25 1.54 10.36
CA MET A 146 -4.92 2.60 9.61
C MET A 146 -6.05 3.22 10.44
N TYR A 147 -5.91 4.50 10.80
CA TYR A 147 -6.88 5.20 11.65
C TYR A 147 -7.93 5.93 10.82
N PRO A 148 -9.18 6.04 11.29
CA PRO A 148 -10.24 6.73 10.56
C PRO A 148 -10.04 8.25 10.63
N ALA A 149 -10.19 8.92 9.49
CA ALA A 149 -10.12 10.37 9.39
C ALA A 149 -11.08 10.96 8.36
N PHE A 150 -11.60 12.14 8.67
CA PHE A 150 -12.43 12.93 7.77
C PHE A 150 -11.91 14.36 7.69
N ARG A 151 -11.63 14.84 6.47
CA ARG A 151 -11.15 16.22 6.22
C ARG A 151 -9.99 16.63 7.15
N GLY A 152 -9.02 15.74 7.32
CA GLY A 152 -7.82 15.97 8.13
C GLY A 152 -8.01 15.79 9.65
N ARG A 153 -9.23 15.52 10.12
CA ARG A 153 -9.50 15.23 11.54
C ARG A 153 -9.57 13.73 11.76
N LYS A 154 -8.80 13.22 12.72
CA LYS A 154 -8.95 11.84 13.22
C LYS A 154 -10.31 11.71 13.89
N LEU A 155 -11.00 10.60 13.63
CA LEU A 155 -12.32 10.30 14.21
C LEU A 155 -12.16 9.45 15.47
N ASP A 156 -13.13 9.58 16.38
CA ASP A 156 -13.26 8.71 17.55
C ASP A 156 -13.96 7.40 17.17
N MET A 157 -13.21 6.56 16.46
CA MET A 157 -13.64 5.30 15.89
C MET A 157 -12.46 4.33 15.90
N ASN A 158 -12.75 3.03 15.90
CA ASN A 158 -11.72 2.00 15.79
C ASN A 158 -10.92 2.12 14.48
N ASN A 159 -9.67 1.68 14.51
CA ASN A 159 -8.87 1.50 13.32
C ASN A 159 -9.52 0.47 12.36
N PHE A 160 -9.02 0.44 11.13
CA PHE A 160 -9.53 -0.43 10.08
C PHE A 160 -9.55 -1.91 10.51
N SER A 161 -10.74 -2.51 10.47
CA SER A 161 -10.97 -3.91 10.80
C SER A 161 -11.94 -4.60 9.82
N ALA A 162 -12.25 -3.93 8.70
CA ALA A 162 -13.13 -4.49 7.68
C ALA A 162 -12.42 -5.60 6.90
N ASN A 163 -13.21 -6.51 6.36
CA ASN A 163 -12.74 -7.61 5.52
C ASN A 163 -12.76 -7.30 4.02
N LYS A 164 -13.03 -6.04 3.67
CA LYS A 164 -13.17 -5.60 2.28
C LYS A 164 -12.75 -4.16 2.09
N ILE A 165 -12.34 -3.83 0.87
CA ILE A 165 -11.99 -2.47 0.45
C ILE A 165 -12.61 -2.14 -0.92
N HIS A 166 -12.93 -0.87 -1.14
CA HIS A 166 -13.60 -0.35 -2.35
C HIS A 166 -12.78 0.74 -3.04
N GLN A 167 -11.88 1.39 -2.31
CA GLN A 167 -11.08 2.50 -2.83
C GLN A 167 -9.75 2.54 -2.10
N ILE A 168 -8.69 2.82 -2.86
CA ILE A 168 -7.40 3.27 -2.32
C ILE A 168 -7.12 4.71 -2.78
N ALA A 169 -6.30 5.44 -2.04
CA ALA A 169 -5.84 6.75 -2.47
C ALA A 169 -4.46 7.08 -1.93
N PHE A 170 -3.71 7.87 -2.71
CA PHE A 170 -2.56 8.62 -2.26
C PHE A 170 -3.00 10.06 -2.03
N LEU A 171 -2.54 10.66 -0.94
CA LEU A 171 -2.77 12.07 -0.66
C LEU A 171 -1.49 12.73 -0.19
N ILE A 172 -1.21 13.89 -0.74
CA ILE A 172 -0.21 14.82 -0.26
C ILE A 172 -0.94 16.08 0.24
N GLY A 173 -0.74 16.41 1.51
CA GLY A 173 -1.47 17.50 2.17
C GLY A 173 -1.00 17.72 3.59
N ASN A 174 0.18 18.31 3.71
CA ASN A 174 0.95 18.48 4.94
C ASN A 174 1.05 19.95 5.38
N LYS A 175 0.19 20.84 4.83
CA LYS A 175 0.23 22.30 5.04
C LYS A 175 1.55 22.95 4.58
N ILE A 176 2.20 22.35 3.59
CA ILE A 176 3.43 22.88 2.97
C ILE A 176 3.15 23.07 1.47
N GLN A 177 3.56 24.22 0.94
CA GLN A 177 3.61 24.45 -0.49
C GLN A 177 4.83 23.75 -1.08
N GLN A 178 4.62 22.78 -1.97
CA GLN A 178 5.70 21.94 -2.49
C GLN A 178 5.34 21.31 -3.82
N LYS A 179 6.34 21.14 -4.69
CA LYS A 179 6.24 20.24 -5.83
C LYS A 179 6.30 18.80 -5.34
N PHE A 180 5.64 17.91 -6.05
CA PHE A 180 5.68 16.50 -5.71
C PHE A 180 5.67 15.62 -6.95
N LYS A 181 6.26 14.42 -6.81
CA LYS A 181 6.25 13.36 -7.79
C LYS A 181 6.37 12.01 -7.10
N LEU A 182 5.45 11.12 -7.38
CA LEU A 182 5.40 9.75 -6.88
C LEU A 182 5.22 8.81 -8.09
N GLU A 183 6.22 7.98 -8.37
CA GLU A 183 6.09 6.89 -9.34
C GLU A 183 5.65 5.62 -8.61
N ILE A 184 4.68 4.90 -9.17
CA ILE A 184 4.05 3.74 -8.56
C ILE A 184 4.16 2.58 -9.55
N ASP A 185 4.73 1.47 -9.08
CA ASP A 185 4.93 0.25 -9.87
C ASP A 185 3.78 -0.73 -9.66
N ILE A 186 3.60 -1.19 -8.41
CA ILE A 186 2.58 -2.18 -8.09
C ILE A 186 2.01 -1.96 -6.68
N ILE A 187 0.74 -2.32 -6.53
CA ILE A 187 -0.03 -2.28 -5.29
C ILE A 187 -0.63 -3.67 -5.08
N TYR A 188 -0.36 -4.31 -3.95
CA TYR A 188 -0.85 -5.66 -3.66
C TYR A 188 -1.08 -5.87 -2.16
N LEU A 189 -1.83 -6.92 -1.85
CA LEU A 189 -2.09 -7.39 -0.49
C LEU A 189 -1.13 -8.52 -0.11
N GLN A 190 -0.70 -8.55 1.15
CA GLN A 190 0.11 -9.62 1.76
C GLN A 190 -0.32 -9.91 3.21
#